data_AF-A0A0P8A6T1-F1
#
_entry.id   AF-A0A0P8A6T1-F1
#
_cell.length_a   1.000
_cell.length_b   1.000
_cell.length_c   1.000
_cell.angle_alpha   90.00
_cell.angle_beta   90.00
_cell.angle_gamma   90.00
#
_symmetry.space_group_name_H-M   'P 1'
#
loop_
_entity.id
_entity.type
_entity.pdbx_description
1 polymer ?
#
loop_
_entity_poly.entity_id
_entity_poly.type
_entity_poly.pdbx_seq_one_letter_code
_entity_poly.pdbx_strand_id
1 'polypeptide(L)'
;MVIDISLGYSGKYELTRALKEVMFQVKEGNLAPDNINEDVIESHLLFKSEPDIVIRAGGKRLTDFLIWQSVYSELYFTDVNWLDFRKVDFLRVLRDFQKRKRRFGK
;
A
#
# COMPACT_ATOMS: atom_id res chain seq x y z
N MET A 1 7.06 11.25 -13.79
CA MET A 1 5.86 10.45 -13.44
C MET A 1 6.32 9.01 -13.30
N VAL A 2 6.12 8.39 -12.14
CA VAL A 2 6.45 6.99 -11.89
C VAL A 2 5.14 6.20 -11.85
N ILE A 3 5.10 5.03 -12.47
CA ILE A 3 3.94 4.13 -12.46
C ILE A 3 4.45 2.76 -12.08
N ASP A 4 4.01 2.28 -10.92
CA ASP A 4 4.33 0.96 -10.42
C ASP A 4 3.16 0.01 -10.72
N ILE A 5 3.48 -1.16 -11.29
CA ILE A 5 2.49 -2.15 -11.70
C ILE A 5 2.77 -3.44 -10.92
N SER A 6 1.79 -3.88 -10.13
CA SER A 6 1.83 -5.18 -9.45
C SER A 6 1.07 -6.24 -10.25
N LEU A 7 1.73 -7.36 -10.55
CA LEU A 7 1.15 -8.50 -11.24
C LEU A 7 1.20 -9.73 -10.34
N GLY A 8 0.04 -10.10 -9.78
CA GLY A 8 -0.07 -11.32 -8.96
C GLY A 8 0.60 -11.27 -7.59
N TYR A 9 1.08 -10.10 -7.15
CA TYR A 9 1.64 -9.95 -5.81
C TYR A 9 0.58 -9.48 -4.81
N SER A 10 0.45 -10.23 -3.72
CA SER A 10 -0.37 -9.85 -2.59
C SER A 10 0.47 -9.14 -1.52
N GLY A 11 -0.16 -8.26 -0.74
CA GLY A 11 0.51 -7.53 0.35
C GLY A 11 1.07 -8.46 1.42
N LYS A 12 0.34 -9.54 1.77
CA LYS A 12 0.85 -10.57 2.69
C LYS A 12 2.08 -11.28 2.15
N TYR A 13 2.12 -11.57 0.85
CA TYR A 13 3.29 -12.18 0.22
C TYR A 13 4.50 -11.23 0.29
N GLU A 14 4.31 -9.95 -0.06
CA GLU A 14 5.35 -8.93 0.03
C GLU A 14 5.93 -8.85 1.45
N LEU A 15 5.07 -8.73 2.47
CA LEU A 15 5.51 -8.65 3.86
C LEU A 15 6.25 -9.92 4.31
N THR A 16 5.73 -11.09 3.94
CA THR A 16 6.39 -12.37 4.25
C THR A 16 7.78 -12.45 3.62
N ARG A 17 7.94 -11.96 2.39
CA ARG A 17 9.23 -11.90 1.71
C ARG A 17 10.18 -10.93 2.43
N ALA A 18 9.72 -9.71 2.72
CA ALA A 18 10.54 -8.69 3.40
C ALA A 18 11.06 -9.20 4.74
N LEU A 19 10.19 -9.82 5.55
CA LEU A 19 10.59 -10.41 6.82
C LEU A 19 11.61 -11.54 6.66
N LYS A 20 11.47 -12.40 5.63
CA LYS A 20 12.47 -13.44 5.35
C LYS A 20 13.84 -12.85 5.00
N GLU A 21 13.88 -11.75 4.25
CA GLU A 21 15.13 -11.06 3.91
C GLU A 21 15.78 -10.42 5.15
N VAL A 22 14.99 -9.77 6.01
CA VAL A 22 15.46 -9.23 7.30
C VAL A 22 16.04 -10.35 8.17
N MET A 23 15.33 -11.49 8.29
CA MET A 23 15.81 -12.63 9.08
C MET A 23 17.09 -13.25 8.49
N PHE A 24 17.28 -13.19 7.17
CA PHE A 24 18.53 -13.61 6.54
C PHE A 24 19.69 -12.70 6.96
N GLN A 25 19.50 -11.37 6.99
CA GLN A 25 20.52 -10.45 7.47
C GLN A 25 20.88 -10.66 8.94
N VAL A 26 19.88 -10.98 9.77
CA VAL A 26 20.11 -11.34 11.17
C VAL A 26 20.96 -12.61 11.29
N LYS A 27 20.64 -13.64 10.51
CA LYS A 27 21.38 -14.90 10.50
C LYS A 27 22.84 -14.72 10.10
N GLU A 28 23.11 -13.85 9.14
CA GLU A 28 24.47 -13.52 8.68
C GLU A 28 25.23 -12.58 9.64
N GLY A 29 24.60 -12.10 10.71
CA GLY A 29 25.20 -11.18 11.67
C GLY A 29 25.28 -9.73 11.19
N ASN A 30 24.64 -9.40 10.07
CA ASN A 30 24.61 -8.06 9.49
C ASN A 30 23.59 -7.13 10.19
N LEU A 31 22.64 -7.70 10.93
CA LEU A 31 21.60 -6.97 11.64
C LEU A 31 21.36 -7.61 13.02
N ALA A 32 21.41 -6.81 14.08
CA ALA A 32 21.01 -7.28 15.41
C ALA A 32 19.48 -7.36 15.50
N PRO A 33 18.89 -8.41 16.12
CA PRO A 33 17.44 -8.54 16.29
C PRO A 33 16.79 -7.30 16.94
N ASP A 34 17.47 -6.71 17.92
CA ASP A 34 16.96 -5.54 18.66
C ASP A 34 16.94 -4.25 17.82
N ASN A 35 17.61 -4.25 16.65
CA ASN A 35 17.62 -3.12 15.72
C ASN A 35 16.53 -3.23 14.65
N ILE A 36 15.70 -4.28 14.66
CA ILE A 36 14.58 -4.40 13.73
C ILE A 36 13.48 -3.41 14.13
N ASN A 37 13.19 -2.47 13.24
CA ASN A 37 12.13 -1.48 13.39
C ASN A 37 11.36 -1.30 12.07
N GLU A 38 10.41 -0.36 12.04
CA GLU A 38 9.59 -0.04 10.87
C GLU A 38 10.45 0.34 9.66
N ASP A 39 11.46 1.20 9.84
CA ASP A 39 12.36 1.62 8.75
C ASP A 39 13.09 0.42 8.11
N VAL A 40 13.54 -0.53 8.93
CA VAL A 40 14.18 -1.77 8.46
C VAL A 40 13.20 -2.59 7.64
N ILE A 41 11.95 -2.76 8.09
CA ILE A 41 10.94 -3.51 7.34
C ILE A 41 10.62 -2.79 6.02
N GLU A 42 10.40 -1.48 6.07
CA GLU A 42 10.09 -0.64 4.92
C GLU A 42 11.18 -0.67 3.86
N SER A 43 12.45 -0.68 4.28
CA SER A 43 13.61 -0.83 3.38
C SER A 43 13.65 -2.17 2.63
N HIS A 44 12.88 -3.18 3.06
CA HIS A 44 12.77 -4.49 2.40
C HIS A 44 11.45 -4.71 1.64
N LEU A 45 10.50 -3.76 1.69
CA LEU A 45 9.27 -3.83 0.88
C LEU A 45 9.57 -3.67 -0.62
N LEU A 46 8.70 -4.21 -1.49
CA LEU A 46 8.81 -4.00 -2.93
C LEU A 46 8.39 -2.58 -3.31
N PHE A 47 7.26 -2.13 -2.77
CA PHE A 47 6.75 -0.79 -2.99
C PHE A 47 7.15 0.12 -1.83
N LYS A 48 7.88 1.19 -2.14
CA LYS A 48 8.34 2.18 -1.17
C LYS A 48 7.41 3.38 -1.03
N SER A 49 6.48 3.53 -1.95
CA SER A 49 5.56 4.66 -2.00
C SER A 49 4.35 4.38 -1.11
N GLU A 50 4.05 5.34 -0.23
CA GLU A 50 2.81 5.35 0.54
C GLU A 50 1.72 6.03 -0.29
N PRO A 51 0.64 5.32 -0.65
CA PRO A 51 -0.43 5.94 -1.40
C PRO A 51 -1.21 6.92 -0.51
N ASP A 52 -1.50 8.10 -1.04
CA ASP A 52 -2.44 9.03 -0.38
C ASP A 52 -3.88 8.48 -0.38
N ILE A 53 -4.23 7.76 -1.44
CA ILE A 53 -5.56 7.20 -1.68
C ILE A 53 -5.46 5.82 -2.32
N VAL A 54 -6.25 4.87 -1.82
CA VAL A 54 -6.45 3.55 -2.41
C VAL A 54 -7.85 3.48 -3.00
N ILE A 55 -7.93 3.30 -4.31
CA ILE A 55 -9.19 3.21 -5.05
C ILE A 55 -9.49 1.74 -5.36
N ARG A 56 -10.62 1.24 -4.85
CA ARG A 56 -11.11 -0.11 -5.14
C ARG A 56 -12.38 -0.04 -5.98
N ALA A 57 -12.28 -0.50 -7.23
CA ALA A 57 -13.39 -0.64 -8.16
C ALA A 57 -14.09 -2.00 -8.00
N GLY A 58 -15.42 -2.02 -8.14
CA GLY A 58 -16.25 -3.22 -8.19
C GLY A 58 -16.39 -3.96 -6.86
N GLY A 59 -16.23 -3.28 -5.71
CA GLY A 59 -16.35 -3.94 -4.42
C GLY A 59 -16.18 -3.03 -3.20
N LYS A 60 -16.54 -3.56 -2.02
CA LYS A 60 -16.58 -2.82 -0.74
C LYS A 60 -15.64 -3.37 0.33
N ARG A 61 -14.71 -4.26 -0.05
CA ARG A 61 -13.75 -4.89 0.86
C ARG A 61 -12.33 -4.55 0.44
N LEU A 62 -11.48 -4.34 1.43
CA LEU A 62 -10.03 -4.26 1.25
C LEU A 62 -9.52 -5.54 0.58
N THR A 63 -8.66 -5.35 -0.41
CA THR A 63 -7.89 -6.42 -1.02
C THR A 63 -6.53 -6.56 -0.33
N ASP A 64 -5.93 -7.73 -0.44
CA ASP A 64 -4.57 -8.01 0.01
C ASP A 64 -3.54 -7.30 -0.89
N PHE A 65 -3.49 -5.96 -0.85
CA PHE A 65 -2.64 -5.12 -1.68
C PHE A 65 -2.14 -3.92 -0.86
N LEU A 66 -0.82 -3.67 -0.88
CA LEU A 66 -0.13 -2.59 -0.16
C LEU A 66 -0.55 -2.47 1.32
N ILE A 67 -0.60 -3.60 2.04
CA ILE A 67 -1.16 -3.65 3.39
C ILE A 67 -0.37 -2.84 4.43
N TRP A 68 0.95 -2.67 4.23
CA TRP A 68 1.81 -1.86 5.09
C TRP A 68 1.78 -0.40 4.66
N GLN A 69 2.00 -0.16 3.38
CA GLN A 69 2.10 1.18 2.80
C GLN A 69 0.78 1.95 2.90
N SER A 70 -0.36 1.25 2.95
CA SER A 70 -1.68 1.88 2.93
C SER A 70 -2.27 2.19 4.31
N VAL A 71 -1.50 2.03 5.40
CA VAL A 71 -2.01 2.20 6.78
C VAL A 71 -2.64 3.56 7.01
N TYR A 72 -2.09 4.62 6.40
CA TYR A 72 -2.59 6.00 6.53
C TYR A 72 -3.34 6.50 5.29
N SER A 73 -3.56 5.63 4.30
CA SER A 73 -4.24 6.00 3.06
C SER A 73 -5.73 6.20 3.26
N GLU A 74 -6.30 7.11 2.48
CA GLU A 74 -7.76 7.16 2.36
C GLU A 74 -8.26 6.01 1.48
N LEU A 75 -9.27 5.27 1.97
CA LEU A 75 -9.89 4.20 1.20
C LEU A 75 -11.12 4.71 0.47
N TYR A 76 -11.13 4.55 -0.86
CA TYR A 76 -12.26 4.89 -1.72
C TYR A 76 -12.79 3.64 -2.42
N PHE A 77 -14.02 3.27 -2.09
CA PHE A 77 -14.72 2.15 -2.70
C PHE A 77 -15.76 2.65 -3.69
N THR A 78 -15.80 2.06 -4.89
CA THR A 78 -16.83 2.34 -5.89
C THR A 78 -17.47 1.05 -6.39
N ASP A 79 -18.77 1.15 -6.64
CA ASP A 79 -19.55 0.06 -7.24
C ASP A 79 -19.31 -0.04 -8.77
N VAL A 80 -18.61 0.92 -9.39
CA VAL A 80 -18.21 0.86 -10.80
C VAL A 80 -17.17 -0.25 -10.99
N ASN A 81 -17.39 -1.15 -11.94
CA ASN A 81 -16.44 -2.20 -12.30
C ASN A 81 -15.17 -1.59 -12.91
N TRP A 82 -14.00 -2.19 -12.66
CA TRP A 82 -12.74 -1.73 -13.25
C TRP A 82 -12.78 -1.63 -14.78
N LEU A 83 -13.43 -2.59 -15.45
CA LEU A 83 -13.55 -2.58 -16.91
C LEU A 83 -14.37 -1.38 -17.43
N ASP A 84 -15.28 -0.86 -16.61
CA ASP A 84 -16.15 0.28 -16.92
C ASP A 84 -15.64 1.59 -16.28
N PHE A 85 -14.49 1.57 -15.60
CA PHE A 85 -13.97 2.70 -14.86
C PHE A 85 -13.39 3.75 -15.82
N ARG A 86 -13.99 4.94 -15.85
CA ARG A 86 -13.60 6.00 -16.80
C ARG A 86 -12.87 7.14 -16.10
N LYS A 87 -12.26 8.01 -16.91
CA LYS A 87 -11.63 9.26 -16.44
C LYS A 87 -12.57 10.11 -15.57
N VAL A 88 -13.86 10.19 -15.91
CA VAL A 88 -14.84 10.94 -15.10
C VAL A 88 -15.01 10.37 -13.70
N ASP A 89 -14.91 9.04 -13.55
CA ASP A 89 -15.02 8.37 -12.27
C ASP A 89 -13.76 8.63 -11.43
N PHE A 90 -12.57 8.57 -12.04
CA PHE A 90 -11.32 9.00 -11.40
C PHE A 90 -11.38 10.46 -10.90
N LEU A 91 -11.87 11.39 -11.73
CA LEU A 91 -12.00 12.80 -11.35
C LEU A 91 -12.99 13.00 -10.19
N ARG A 92 -14.04 12.17 -10.10
CA ARG A 92 -14.95 12.18 -8.94
C ARG A 92 -14.23 11.74 -7.68
N VAL A 93 -13.43 10.67 -7.74
CA VAL A 93 -12.60 10.23 -6.61
C VAL A 93 -11.71 11.37 -6.12
N LEU A 94 -10.96 12.01 -7.03
CA LEU A 94 -10.04 13.11 -6.67
C LEU A 94 -10.77 14.29 -6.02
N ARG A 95 -11.92 14.69 -6.59
CA ARG A 95 -12.74 15.77 -6.04
C ARG A 95 -13.22 15.43 -4.63
N ASP A 96 -13.64 14.20 -4.40
CA ASP A 96 -14.17 13.77 -3.11
C ASP A 96 -13.04 13.66 -2.06
N PHE A 97 -11.87 13.15 -2.47
CA PHE A 97 -10.64 13.14 -1.69
C PHE A 97 -10.20 14.54 -1.26
N GLN A 98 -10.18 15.51 -2.18
CA GLN A 98 -9.82 16.91 -1.86
C GLN A 98 -10.76 17.59 -0.86
N LYS A 99 -12.03 17.16 -0.82
CA LYS A 99 -13.01 17.71 0.13
C LYS A 99 -12.85 17.15 1.54
N ARG A 100 -12.16 16.02 1.71
CA ARG A 100 -11.98 15.42 3.02
C ARG A 100 -10.93 16.21 3.79
N LYS A 101 -11.28 16.68 4.98
CA LYS A 101 -10.29 17.28 5.88
C LYS A 101 -9.35 16.18 6.35
N ARG A 102 -8.12 16.18 5.85
CA ARG A 102 -7.05 15.32 6.33
C ARG A 102 -6.84 15.57 7.83
N ARG A 103 -7.19 14.59 8.64
CA ARG A 103 -6.81 14.56 10.06
C ARG A 103 -5.44 13.88 10.11
N PHE A 104 -4.38 14.62 9.76
CA PHE A 104 -3.03 14.16 10.08
C PHE A 104 -2.92 14.12 11.60
N GLY A 105 -2.74 12.93 12.18
CA GLY A 105 -2.35 12.75 13.57
C GLY A 105 -3.22 13.47 14.62
N LYS A 106 -4.48 13.05 14.76
CA LYS A 106 -5.13 13.01 16.08
C LYS A 106 -5.29 11.56 16.49
#